data_AF-A0A2E3DHS4-F1
#
_entry.id   AF-A0A2E3DHS4-F1
#
_cell.length_a   1.000
_cell.length_b   1.000
_cell.length_c   1.000
_cell.angle_alpha   90.00
_cell.angle_beta   90.00
_cell.angle_gamma   90.00
#
_symmetry.space_group_name_H-M   'P 1'
#
loop_
_entity.id
_entity.type
_entity.pdbx_description
1 polymer ?
#
loop_
_entity_poly.entity_id
_entity_poly.type
_entity_poly.pdbx_seq_one_letter_code
_entity_poly.pdbx_strand_id
1 'polypeptide(L)'
;MPEFDDDLQNSGLPETDFSDQDSQQLVAYLDGELDEETCRLVEHRLSDDPEYRLRLQQLQQAWDLLDELPHANRDEGFTRSTVEFVALSARQDLEETQQWSRSGKQKTLINRVAITIAVTIVGFFLGDWFFGREHRQLLNDVEVISEFDQYRLTEDIQFLKDLEQSGVFDVEELSDEE
;
A
#
# COMPACT_ATOMS: atom_id res chain seq x y z
N MET A 1 1.51 48.90 16.32
CA MET A 1 1.01 47.67 16.96
C MET A 1 -0.08 48.12 17.90
N PRO A 2 -1.37 47.96 17.57
CA PRO A 2 -2.44 48.39 18.45
C PRO A 2 -2.57 47.38 19.60
N GLU A 3 -2.55 47.89 20.83
CA GLU A 3 -2.97 47.16 22.03
C GLU A 3 -4.40 46.67 21.82
N PHE A 4 -4.59 45.35 21.86
CA PHE A 4 -5.91 44.77 22.02
C PHE A 4 -6.23 44.85 23.51
N ASP A 5 -7.20 45.70 23.86
CA ASP A 5 -7.75 45.82 25.20
C ASP A 5 -8.24 44.44 25.69
N ASP A 6 -7.64 43.97 26.79
CA ASP A 6 -7.88 42.70 27.46
C ASP A 6 -9.14 42.75 28.37
N ASP A 7 -10.13 43.58 27.98
CA ASP A 7 -11.32 43.91 28.78
C ASP A 7 -12.52 42.99 28.51
N LEU A 8 -12.34 41.89 27.78
CA LEU A 8 -13.42 40.91 27.54
C LEU A 8 -13.58 39.86 28.66
N GLN A 9 -12.73 39.88 29.69
CA GLN A 9 -12.77 38.94 30.82
C GLN A 9 -13.69 39.40 31.96
N ASN A 10 -14.88 39.93 31.67
CA ASN A 10 -15.94 40.00 32.67
C ASN A 10 -17.35 40.07 32.05
N SER A 11 -17.61 39.21 31.06
CA SER A 11 -18.99 38.89 30.70
C SER A 11 -19.50 37.87 31.72
N GLY A 12 -19.84 38.33 32.92
CA GLY A 12 -20.58 37.53 33.89
C GLY A 12 -21.97 37.21 33.34
N LEU A 13 -22.03 36.26 32.39
CA LEU A 13 -23.25 35.54 32.13
C LEU A 13 -23.60 34.83 33.45
N PRO A 14 -24.82 34.97 33.96
CA PRO A 14 -25.23 34.18 35.11
C PRO A 14 -25.04 32.72 34.74
N GLU A 15 -24.04 32.07 35.34
CA GLU A 15 -23.91 30.61 35.38
C GLU A 15 -25.13 30.11 36.14
N THR A 16 -26.22 30.02 35.39
CA THR A 16 -27.42 29.30 35.77
C THR A 16 -26.98 27.85 35.68
N ASP A 17 -26.91 27.21 36.84
CA ASP A 17 -26.44 25.85 37.11
C ASP A 17 -27.37 24.81 36.44
N PHE A 18 -27.52 24.94 35.13
CA PHE A 18 -28.23 24.01 34.26
C PHE A 18 -27.21 22.97 33.79
N SER A 19 -27.57 21.71 33.94
CA SER A 19 -26.69 20.62 33.50
C SER A 19 -26.44 20.69 32.00
N ASP A 20 -25.23 20.35 31.55
CA ASP A 20 -24.90 20.18 30.13
C ASP A 20 -25.89 19.23 29.43
N GLN A 21 -26.39 18.25 30.18
CA GLN A 21 -27.39 17.29 29.74
C GLN A 21 -28.73 17.95 29.38
N ASP A 22 -29.21 18.90 30.21
CA ASP A 22 -30.46 19.61 29.95
C ASP A 22 -30.34 20.49 28.69
N SER A 23 -29.17 21.10 28.48
CA SER A 23 -28.88 21.88 27.28
C SER A 23 -28.83 21.00 26.03
N GLN A 24 -28.16 19.85 26.11
CA GLN A 24 -28.12 18.87 25.02
C GLN A 24 -29.52 18.36 24.67
N GLN A 25 -30.36 18.12 25.67
CA GLN A 25 -31.74 17.65 25.48
C GLN A 25 -32.60 18.71 24.77
N LEU A 26 -32.46 20.00 25.12
CA LEU A 26 -33.16 21.09 24.44
C LEU A 26 -32.71 21.27 22.98
N VAL A 27 -31.42 21.11 22.70
CA VAL A 27 -30.88 21.16 21.33
C VAL A 27 -31.44 20.01 20.49
N ALA A 28 -31.37 18.77 21.00
CA ALA A 28 -31.92 17.60 20.32
C ALA A 28 -33.46 17.66 20.17
N TYR A 29 -34.16 18.37 21.06
CA TYR A 29 -35.58 18.63 20.88
C TYR A 29 -35.83 19.59 19.70
N LEU A 30 -34.99 20.62 19.53
CA LEU A 30 -35.14 21.59 18.44
C LEU A 30 -34.80 21.02 17.05
N ASP A 31 -33.80 20.14 16.94
CA ASP A 31 -33.47 19.50 15.65
C ASP A 31 -34.35 18.27 15.33
N GLY A 32 -35.09 17.76 16.33
CA GLY A 32 -35.96 16.59 16.21
C GLY A 32 -35.26 15.23 16.35
N GLU A 33 -34.05 15.18 16.90
CA GLU A 33 -33.29 13.95 17.15
C GLU A 33 -33.74 13.17 18.41
N LEU A 34 -34.67 13.69 19.21
CA LEU A 34 -35.21 12.97 20.37
C LEU A 34 -36.17 11.83 19.98
N ASP A 35 -36.11 10.73 20.73
CA ASP A 35 -37.10 9.66 20.68
C ASP A 35 -38.47 10.12 21.25
N GLU A 36 -39.54 9.39 20.92
CA GLU A 36 -40.91 9.78 21.27
C GLU A 36 -41.18 9.80 22.79
N GLU A 37 -40.50 8.95 23.56
CA GLU A 37 -40.66 8.92 25.03
C GLU A 37 -39.97 10.14 25.66
N THR A 38 -38.74 10.43 25.24
CA THR A 38 -37.96 11.56 25.71
C THR A 38 -38.58 12.89 25.28
N CYS A 39 -39.13 12.97 24.07
CA CYS A 39 -39.85 14.16 23.57
C CYS A 39 -41.03 14.54 24.48
N ARG A 40 -41.87 13.56 24.87
CA ARG A 40 -43.01 13.79 25.78
C ARG A 40 -42.55 14.26 27.17
N LEU A 41 -41.43 13.76 27.67
CA LEU A 41 -40.85 14.20 28.94
C LEU A 41 -40.38 15.66 28.87
N VAL A 42 -39.75 16.05 27.76
CA VAL A 42 -39.31 17.43 27.50
C VAL A 42 -40.53 18.36 27.41
N GLU A 43 -41.58 17.98 26.68
CA GLU A 43 -42.82 18.77 26.57
C GLU A 43 -43.52 18.97 27.92
N HIS A 44 -43.56 17.93 28.75
CA HIS A 44 -44.08 18.02 30.11
C HIS A 44 -43.24 18.99 30.95
N ARG A 45 -41.91 18.87 30.89
CA ARG A 45 -40.99 19.75 31.63
C ARG A 45 -41.09 21.20 31.15
N LEU A 46 -41.22 21.43 29.85
CA LEU A 46 -41.47 22.77 29.28
C LEU A 46 -42.79 23.37 29.78
N SER A 47 -43.81 22.56 30.07
CA SER A 47 -45.08 23.07 30.60
C SER A 47 -44.95 23.55 32.05
N ASP A 48 -44.18 22.83 32.86
CA ASP A 48 -44.07 23.08 34.30
C ASP A 48 -42.94 24.05 34.67
N ASP A 49 -41.86 24.09 33.89
CA ASP A 49 -40.64 24.84 34.20
C ASP A 49 -40.53 26.11 33.32
N PRO A 50 -40.71 27.32 33.92
CA PRO A 50 -40.55 28.57 33.18
C PRO A 50 -39.10 28.88 32.79
N GLU A 51 -38.10 28.40 33.54
CA GLU A 51 -36.69 28.64 33.26
C GLU A 51 -36.22 27.79 32.06
N TYR A 52 -36.67 26.53 32.02
CA TYR A 52 -36.43 25.62 30.90
C TYR A 52 -37.04 26.14 29.58
N ARG A 53 -38.23 26.77 29.65
CA ARG A 53 -38.84 27.47 28.48
C ARG A 53 -38.03 28.67 28.01
N LEU A 54 -37.55 29.50 28.94
CA LEU A 54 -36.75 30.66 28.60
C LEU A 54 -35.48 30.25 27.85
N ARG A 55 -34.87 29.13 28.24
CA ARG A 55 -33.70 28.57 27.55
C ARG A 55 -34.01 28.09 26.13
N LEU A 56 -35.11 27.37 25.94
CA LEU A 56 -35.57 26.98 24.61
C LEU A 56 -35.75 28.21 23.70
N GLN A 57 -36.36 29.27 24.24
CA GLN A 57 -36.57 30.53 23.50
C GLN A 57 -35.24 31.22 23.15
N GLN A 58 -34.28 31.28 24.07
CA GLN A 58 -32.95 31.84 23.81
C GLN A 58 -32.22 31.08 22.71
N LEU A 59 -32.30 29.74 22.74
CA LEU A 59 -31.68 28.89 21.74
C LEU A 59 -32.32 29.09 20.37
N GLN A 60 -33.65 29.13 20.30
CA GLN A 60 -34.38 29.42 19.06
C GLN A 60 -34.01 30.81 18.50
N GLN A 61 -33.93 31.84 19.35
CA GLN A 61 -33.52 33.17 18.92
C GLN A 61 -32.07 33.19 18.36
N ALA A 62 -31.16 32.41 18.95
CA ALA A 62 -29.81 32.29 18.43
C ALA A 62 -29.79 31.64 17.03
N TRP A 63 -30.63 30.63 16.80
CA TRP A 63 -30.82 30.03 15.48
C TRP A 63 -31.42 31.02 14.47
N ASP A 64 -32.44 31.78 14.86
CA ASP A 64 -33.04 32.81 13.99
C ASP A 64 -31.99 33.86 13.56
N LEU A 65 -31.09 34.26 14.46
CA LEU A 65 -29.99 35.19 14.15
C LEU A 65 -28.96 34.60 13.16
N LEU A 66 -28.77 33.27 13.16
CA LEU A 66 -27.89 32.61 12.19
C LEU A 66 -28.50 32.66 10.78
N ASP A 67 -29.82 32.58 10.66
CA ASP A 67 -30.53 32.71 9.39
C ASP A 67 -30.45 34.14 8.82
N GLU A 68 -30.31 35.15 9.69
CA GLU A 68 -30.10 36.55 9.30
C GLU A 68 -28.66 36.84 8.81
N LEU A 69 -27.75 35.85 8.88
CA LEU A 69 -26.37 36.09 8.49
C LEU A 69 -26.28 36.49 7.00
N PRO A 70 -25.48 37.53 6.70
CA PRO A 70 -25.32 38.00 5.34
C PRO A 70 -24.71 36.89 4.50
N HIS A 71 -25.44 36.49 3.46
CA HIS A 71 -24.94 35.53 2.50
C HIS A 71 -23.83 36.23 1.71
N ALA A 72 -22.58 35.78 1.92
CA ALA A 72 -21.44 36.29 1.17
C ALA A 72 -21.70 36.08 -0.32
N ASN A 73 -22.09 37.15 -1.03
CA ASN A 73 -22.27 37.12 -2.47
C ASN A 73 -20.90 36.84 -3.07
N ARG A 74 -20.73 35.63 -3.62
CA ARG A 74 -19.47 35.16 -4.19
C ARG A 74 -19.20 35.95 -5.46
N ASP A 75 -18.55 37.10 -5.31
CA ASP A 75 -18.05 37.85 -6.45
C ASP A 75 -17.09 36.96 -7.25
N GLU A 76 -17.20 36.97 -8.57
CA GLU A 76 -16.41 36.15 -9.49
C GLU A 76 -14.90 36.35 -9.31
N GLY A 77 -14.51 37.48 -8.69
CA GLY A 77 -13.15 37.79 -8.25
C GLY A 77 -12.58 36.82 -7.21
N PHE A 78 -13.38 36.30 -6.27
CA PHE A 78 -12.88 35.37 -5.24
C PHE A 78 -12.38 34.06 -5.85
N THR A 79 -13.16 33.50 -6.77
CA THR A 79 -12.80 32.28 -7.51
C THR A 79 -11.56 32.50 -8.37
N ARG A 80 -11.43 33.69 -8.99
CA ARG A 80 -10.24 34.06 -9.76
C ARG A 80 -9.00 34.11 -8.87
N SER A 81 -9.08 34.73 -7.69
CA SER A 81 -7.97 34.83 -6.75
C SER A 81 -7.54 33.47 -6.19
N THR A 82 -8.46 32.54 -5.92
CA THR A 82 -8.08 31.19 -5.48
C THR A 82 -7.40 30.40 -6.59
N VAL A 83 -7.93 30.44 -7.82
CA VAL A 83 -7.28 29.78 -8.96
C VAL A 83 -5.91 30.39 -9.26
N GLU A 84 -5.78 31.70 -9.15
CA GLU A 84 -4.50 32.41 -9.29
C GLU A 84 -3.51 32.02 -8.19
N PHE A 85 -3.94 31.94 -6.94
CA PHE A 85 -3.11 31.49 -5.82
C PHE A 85 -2.62 30.04 -6.00
N VAL A 86 -3.52 29.13 -6.40
CA VAL A 86 -3.16 27.74 -6.71
C VAL A 86 -2.16 27.69 -7.87
N ALA A 87 -2.39 28.47 -8.94
CA ALA A 87 -1.47 28.53 -10.07
C ALA A 87 -0.08 29.10 -9.69
N LEU A 88 -0.02 30.06 -8.77
CA LEU A 88 1.23 30.61 -8.22
C LEU A 88 1.97 29.58 -7.36
N SER A 89 1.28 28.89 -6.44
CA SER A 89 1.89 27.84 -5.60
C SER A 89 2.43 26.68 -6.44
N ALA A 90 1.71 26.24 -7.47
CA ALA A 90 2.16 25.20 -8.38
C ALA A 90 3.44 25.59 -9.16
N ARG A 91 3.61 26.88 -9.47
CA ARG A 91 4.85 27.37 -10.11
C ARG A 91 6.03 27.39 -9.13
N GLN A 92 5.81 27.78 -7.88
CA GLN A 92 6.84 27.79 -6.84
C GLN A 92 7.33 26.36 -6.54
N ASP A 93 6.43 25.39 -6.42
CA ASP A 93 6.79 23.98 -6.19
C ASP A 93 7.63 23.39 -7.34
N LEU A 94 7.33 23.78 -8.59
CA LEU A 94 8.11 23.37 -9.76
C LEU A 94 9.50 24.01 -9.80
N GLU A 95 9.64 25.24 -9.31
CA GLU A 95 10.94 25.93 -9.22
C GLU A 95 11.81 25.34 -8.10
N GLU A 96 11.24 25.05 -6.93
CA GLU A 96 11.94 24.41 -5.81
C GLU A 96 12.40 22.98 -6.17
N THR A 97 11.53 22.19 -6.82
CA THR A 97 11.89 20.84 -7.28
C THR A 97 12.88 20.84 -8.45
N GLN A 98 12.86 21.84 -9.34
CA GLN A 98 13.87 21.97 -10.41
C GLN A 98 15.26 22.34 -9.89
N GLN A 99 15.35 23.18 -8.85
CA GLN A 99 16.63 23.59 -8.27
C GLN A 99 17.36 22.41 -7.61
N TRP A 100 16.63 21.50 -6.94
CA TRP A 100 17.21 20.28 -6.38
C TRP A 100 17.48 19.17 -7.44
N SER A 101 16.62 19.06 -8.46
CA SER A 101 16.68 17.94 -9.42
C SER A 101 17.72 18.09 -10.55
N ARG A 102 18.27 19.29 -10.81
CA ARG A 102 19.05 19.52 -12.04
C ARG A 102 20.47 18.93 -12.06
N SER A 103 21.07 18.57 -10.92
CA SER A 103 22.52 18.24 -10.88
C SER A 103 22.90 16.77 -10.58
N GLY A 104 21.93 15.85 -10.37
CA GLY A 104 22.23 14.51 -9.81
C GLY A 104 21.85 13.27 -10.62
N LYS A 105 20.94 13.37 -11.59
CA LYS A 105 20.28 12.17 -12.16
C LYS A 105 21.17 11.35 -13.12
N GLN A 106 22.08 11.98 -13.87
CA GLN A 106 22.98 11.24 -14.75
C GLN A 106 24.11 10.53 -13.98
N LYS A 107 24.63 11.13 -12.91
CA LYS A 107 25.69 10.53 -12.08
C LYS A 107 25.17 9.30 -11.31
N THR A 108 23.92 9.32 -10.85
CA THR A 108 23.32 8.19 -10.13
C THR A 108 23.04 6.99 -11.04
N LEU A 109 22.69 7.21 -12.31
CA LEU A 109 22.43 6.12 -13.26
C LEU A 109 23.73 5.43 -13.71
N ILE A 110 24.79 6.20 -13.98
CA ILE A 110 26.13 5.66 -14.28
C ILE A 110 26.66 4.83 -13.11
N ASN A 111 26.50 5.30 -11.88
CA ASN A 111 26.96 4.57 -10.70
C ASN A 111 26.22 3.23 -10.51
N ARG A 112 24.91 3.18 -10.78
CA ARG A 112 24.12 1.93 -10.70
C ARG A 112 24.58 0.90 -11.74
N VAL A 113 24.85 1.32 -12.97
CA VAL A 113 25.34 0.43 -14.03
C VAL A 113 26.73 -0.12 -13.67
N ALA A 114 27.63 0.73 -13.16
CA ALA A 114 28.97 0.32 -12.75
C ALA A 114 28.94 -0.75 -11.64
N ILE A 115 28.08 -0.59 -10.63
CA ILE A 115 27.93 -1.56 -9.54
C ILE A 115 27.41 -2.91 -10.08
N THR A 116 26.41 -2.89 -10.96
CA THR A 116 25.88 -4.14 -11.53
C THR A 116 26.93 -4.89 -12.35
N ILE A 117 27.75 -4.18 -13.14
CA ILE A 117 28.83 -4.79 -13.91
C ILE A 117 29.89 -5.39 -12.97
N ALA A 118 30.26 -4.66 -11.91
CA ALA A 118 31.25 -5.14 -10.95
C ALA A 118 30.80 -6.42 -10.24
N VAL A 119 29.53 -6.51 -9.82
CA VAL A 119 28.99 -7.71 -9.17
C VAL A 119 29.00 -8.91 -10.12
N THR A 120 28.63 -8.72 -11.39
CA THR A 120 28.64 -9.81 -12.38
C THR A 120 30.06 -10.33 -12.65
N ILE A 121 31.04 -9.43 -12.77
CA ILE A 121 32.45 -9.81 -12.99
C ILE A 121 32.99 -10.58 -11.79
N VAL A 122 32.74 -10.10 -10.57
CA VAL A 122 33.19 -10.76 -9.33
C VAL A 122 32.52 -12.13 -9.19
N GLY A 123 31.22 -12.24 -9.45
CA GLY A 123 30.49 -13.51 -9.41
C GLY A 123 31.03 -14.53 -10.43
N PHE A 124 31.31 -14.09 -11.66
CA PHE A 124 31.91 -14.94 -12.69
C PHE A 124 33.31 -15.43 -12.28
N PHE A 125 34.16 -14.54 -11.77
CA PHE A 125 35.52 -14.88 -11.35
C PHE A 125 35.56 -15.83 -10.15
N LEU A 126 34.70 -15.61 -9.15
CA LEU A 126 34.58 -16.52 -8.01
C LEU A 126 33.99 -17.88 -8.42
N GLY A 127 33.02 -17.88 -9.32
CA GLY A 127 32.40 -19.09 -9.87
C GLY A 127 33.40 -19.96 -10.60
N ASP A 128 34.17 -19.39 -11.54
CA ASP A 128 35.19 -20.13 -12.29
C ASP A 128 36.29 -20.71 -11.38
N TRP A 129 36.72 -19.94 -10.38
CA TRP A 129 37.73 -20.38 -9.41
C TRP A 129 37.25 -21.52 -8.50
N PHE A 130 35.97 -21.52 -8.11
CA PHE A 130 35.41 -22.51 -7.18
C PHE A 130 34.86 -23.76 -7.90
N PHE A 131 34.13 -23.59 -9.00
CA PHE A 131 33.45 -24.68 -9.72
C PHE A 131 34.31 -25.40 -10.77
N GLY A 132 35.46 -24.86 -11.15
CA GLY A 132 36.34 -25.43 -12.18
C GLY A 132 36.94 -26.83 -11.88
N ARG A 133 36.78 -27.35 -10.65
CA ARG A 133 37.23 -28.70 -10.27
C ARG A 133 36.15 -29.79 -10.28
N GLU A 134 34.87 -29.46 -10.06
CA GLU A 134 33.81 -30.48 -9.94
C GLU A 134 33.18 -30.88 -11.29
N HIS A 135 33.09 -29.97 -12.26
CA HIS A 135 32.32 -30.23 -13.49
C HIS A 135 33.01 -31.07 -14.57
N ARG A 136 34.29 -31.45 -14.40
CA ARG A 136 34.96 -32.30 -15.40
C ARG A 136 34.52 -33.76 -15.37
N GLN A 137 33.92 -34.23 -14.27
CA GLN A 137 33.42 -35.61 -14.19
C GLN A 137 32.04 -35.77 -14.85
N LEU A 138 31.17 -34.77 -14.76
CA LEU A 138 29.81 -34.85 -15.30
C LEU A 138 29.74 -34.77 -16.84
N LEU A 139 30.79 -34.25 -17.48
CA LEU A 139 30.89 -34.22 -18.94
C LEU A 139 31.41 -35.55 -19.53
N ASN A 140 32.03 -36.41 -18.73
CA ASN A 140 32.52 -37.72 -19.17
C ASN A 140 31.40 -38.79 -19.16
N ASP A 141 30.33 -38.58 -18.38
CA ASP A 141 29.21 -39.51 -18.26
C ASP A 141 28.08 -39.27 -19.30
N VAL A 142 28.20 -38.24 -20.15
CA VAL A 142 27.19 -37.96 -21.19
C VAL A 142 27.19 -39.03 -22.28
N GLU A 143 28.36 -39.59 -22.62
CA GLU A 143 28.49 -40.58 -23.70
C GLU A 143 27.92 -41.95 -23.31
N VAL A 144 27.90 -42.29 -22.02
CA VAL A 144 27.31 -43.54 -21.50
C VAL A 144 25.77 -43.47 -21.50
N ILE A 145 25.19 -42.27 -21.40
CA ILE A 145 23.72 -42.08 -21.35
C ILE A 145 23.11 -42.01 -22.75
N SER A 146 23.86 -41.61 -23.78
CA SER A 146 23.35 -41.53 -25.16
C SER A 146 23.20 -42.89 -25.85
N GLU A 147 23.86 -43.95 -25.36
CA GLU A 147 23.91 -45.26 -26.03
C GLU A 147 23.12 -46.36 -25.28
N PHE A 148 22.30 -45.97 -24.32
CA PHE A 148 21.53 -46.93 -23.51
C PHE A 148 20.45 -47.67 -24.32
N ASP A 149 19.99 -47.10 -25.44
CA ASP A 149 18.93 -47.70 -26.27
C ASP A 149 19.45 -48.83 -27.18
N GLN A 150 20.76 -48.88 -27.44
CA GLN A 150 21.35 -49.90 -28.32
C GLN A 150 21.66 -51.23 -27.60
N TYR A 151 21.75 -51.21 -26.26
CA TYR A 151 21.91 -52.41 -25.43
C TYR A 151 20.59 -53.13 -25.11
N ARG A 152 19.46 -52.63 -25.62
CA ARG A 152 18.12 -53.19 -25.36
C ARG A 152 17.55 -53.93 -26.57
N LEU A 153 18.37 -54.66 -27.33
CA LEU A 153 17.92 -55.43 -28.49
C LEU A 153 18.03 -56.96 -28.36
N THR A 154 18.23 -57.51 -27.16
CA THR A 154 17.99 -58.94 -26.92
C THR A 154 17.52 -59.15 -25.49
N GLU A 155 16.20 -59.18 -25.33
CA GLU A 155 15.55 -59.62 -24.10
C GLU A 155 15.77 -61.13 -23.97
N ASP A 156 16.61 -61.51 -23.00
CA ASP A 156 16.51 -62.69 -22.12
C ASP A 156 17.84 -63.46 -21.98
N ILE A 157 18.40 -63.43 -20.77
CA ILE A 157 19.58 -64.22 -20.38
C ILE A 157 19.29 -65.73 -20.48
N GLN A 158 18.02 -66.14 -20.44
CA GLN A 158 17.61 -67.52 -20.70
C GLN A 158 17.97 -67.97 -22.12
N PHE A 159 17.88 -67.09 -23.13
CA PHE A 159 18.24 -67.42 -24.51
C PHE A 159 19.72 -67.78 -24.64
N LEU A 160 20.61 -67.02 -23.99
CA LEU A 160 22.06 -67.31 -24.00
C LEU A 160 22.37 -68.64 -23.29
N LYS A 161 21.61 -68.97 -22.25
CA LYS A 161 21.78 -70.21 -21.49
C LYS A 161 21.27 -71.44 -22.26
N ASP A 162 20.15 -71.31 -22.97
CA ASP A 162 19.64 -72.34 -23.87
C ASP A 162 20.58 -72.51 -25.08
N LEU A 163 21.19 -71.43 -25.58
CA LEU A 163 22.13 -71.48 -26.70
C LEU A 163 23.43 -72.20 -26.33
N GLU A 164 24.00 -71.93 -25.15
CA GLU A 164 25.14 -72.68 -24.60
C GLU A 164 24.80 -74.17 -24.44
N GLN A 165 23.61 -74.47 -23.92
CA GLN A 165 23.17 -75.85 -23.71
C GLN A 165 22.87 -76.59 -25.02
N SER A 166 22.57 -75.87 -26.11
CA SER A 166 22.27 -76.45 -27.43
C SER A 166 23.49 -76.95 -28.20
N GLY A 167 24.73 -76.71 -27.71
CA GLY A 167 25.95 -77.24 -28.32
C GLY A 167 26.24 -76.74 -29.74
N VAL A 168 25.57 -75.68 -30.18
CA VAL A 168 25.69 -75.11 -31.55
C VAL A 168 27.08 -74.51 -31.82
N PHE A 169 27.89 -74.30 -30.77
CA PHE A 169 29.24 -73.75 -30.89
C PHE A 169 30.37 -74.77 -30.77
N ASP A 170 30.07 -76.07 -30.64
CA ASP A 170 31.10 -77.11 -30.80
C ASP A 170 31.43 -77.26 -32.30
N VAL A 171 32.22 -76.31 -32.79
CA VAL A 171 32.89 -76.43 -34.08
C VAL A 171 34.05 -77.41 -33.87
N GLU A 172 33.81 -78.62 -34.35
CA GLU A 172 34.75 -79.72 -34.51
C GLU A 172 36.15 -79.21 -34.94
N GLU A 173 37.14 -79.43 -34.06
CA GLU A 173 38.56 -79.45 -34.41
C GLU A 173 38.80 -80.51 -35.49
N LEU A 174 39.03 -80.08 -36.73
CA LEU A 174 39.75 -80.82 -37.77
C LEU A 174 40.64 -79.79 -38.47
N SER A 175 41.83 -79.50 -37.94
CA SER A 175 43.10 -80.19 -38.24
C SER A 175 43.41 -80.27 -39.74
N ASP A 176 44.49 -79.58 -40.09
CA ASP A 176 45.48 -79.93 -41.12
C ASP A 176 45.05 -79.94 -42.59
N GLU A 177 45.67 -79.06 -43.38
CA GLU A 177 46.53 -79.50 -44.50
C GLU A 177 47.40 -78.32 -45.01
N GLU A 178 48.71 -78.60 -44.95
CA GLU A 178 49.92 -78.02 -45.60
C GLU A 178 49.89 -76.65 -46.31
#